data_AF-S9S6H7-F1
#
_entry.id   AF-S9S6H7-F1
#
_cell.length_a   1.000
_cell.length_b   1.000
_cell.length_c   1.000
_cell.angle_alpha   90.00
_cell.angle_beta   90.00
_cell.angle_gamma   90.00
#
_symmetry.space_group_name_H-M   'P 1'
#
loop_
_entity.id
_entity.type
_entity.pdbx_description
1 polymer ?
#
loop_
_entity_poly.entity_id
_entity_poly.type
_entity_poly.pdbx_seq_one_letter_code
_entity_poly.pdbx_strand_id
1 'polypeptide(L)' 'MRHPTGHLGAMQQNPPRAISSAKGSTITDMSGHTVVDGVGGLWCVNVGYSCDPIKQAIAD' A
#
# COMPACT_ATOMS: atom_id res chain seq x y z
N MET A 1 10.02 14.13 1.98
CA MET A 1 9.13 13.35 2.87
C MET A 1 10.00 12.46 3.76
N ARG A 2 9.64 12.25 5.04
CA ARG A 2 10.30 11.28 5.93
C ARG A 2 9.30 10.18 6.28
N HIS A 3 9.74 8.93 6.36
CA HIS A 3 8.86 7.83 6.74
C HIS A 3 8.58 7.88 8.25
N PRO A 4 7.31 7.85 8.67
CA PRO A 4 6.97 7.66 10.07
C PRO A 4 7.58 6.36 10.60
N THR A 5 7.94 6.33 11.88
CA THR A 5 8.44 5.14 12.60
C THR A 5 9.70 4.47 12.03
N GLY A 6 10.36 5.05 11.03
CA GLY A 6 11.58 4.51 10.41
C GLY A 6 12.85 5.25 10.85
N HIS A 7 13.94 4.50 11.05
CA HIS A 7 15.25 5.11 11.32
C HIS A 7 15.86 5.71 10.05
N LEU A 8 16.11 7.03 10.06
CA LEU A 8 16.51 7.77 8.86
C LEU A 8 17.79 7.24 8.21
N GLY A 9 18.83 6.94 8.99
CA GLY A 9 20.11 6.46 8.45
C GLY A 9 19.98 5.10 7.77
N ALA A 10 19.21 4.18 8.37
CA ALA A 10 18.98 2.86 7.79
C ALA A 10 18.19 2.93 6.48
N MET A 11 17.22 3.85 6.36
CA MET A 11 16.42 3.99 5.14
C MET A 11 17.18 4.64 3.99
N GLN A 12 18.21 5.44 4.28
CA GLN A 12 19.13 5.95 3.25
C GLN A 12 20.00 4.84 2.66
N GLN A 13 20.42 3.88 3.49
CA GLN A 13 21.22 2.75 3.06
C GLN A 13 20.38 1.65 2.39
N ASN A 14 19.18 1.40 2.92
CA ASN A 14 18.22 0.42 2.43
C ASN A 14 16.89 1.10 2.12
N PRO A 15 16.68 1.53 0.86
CA PRO A 15 15.45 2.21 0.47
C PRO A 15 14.21 1.35 0.74
N PRO A 16 13.10 1.96 1.19
CA PRO A 16 11.86 1.25 1.43
C PRO A 16 11.24 0.74 0.11
N ARG A 17 10.44 -0.32 0.23
CA ARG A 17 9.68 -0.85 -0.91
C ARG A 17 8.56 0.10 -1.28
N ALA A 18 8.53 0.54 -2.54
CA ALA A 18 7.47 1.36 -3.09
C ALA A 18 6.36 0.48 -3.69
N ILE A 19 5.12 0.71 -3.25
CA ILE A 19 3.92 0.02 -3.75
C ILE A 19 3.32 0.83 -4.89
N SER A 20 3.07 0.20 -6.03
CA SER A 20 2.63 0.83 -7.28
C SER A 20 1.13 0.66 -7.55
N SER A 21 0.52 -0.45 -7.14
CA SER A 21 -0.91 -0.70 -7.30
C SER A 21 -1.45 -1.70 -6.27
N ALA A 22 -2.78 -1.78 -6.15
CA ALA A 22 -3.45 -2.69 -5.23
C ALA A 22 -4.87 -3.03 -5.69
N LYS A 23 -5.31 -4.27 -5.45
CA LYS A 23 -6.67 -4.74 -5.78
C LYS A 23 -7.11 -5.83 -4.81
N GLY A 24 -8.33 -5.73 -4.28
CA GLY A 24 -8.81 -6.67 -3.26
C GLY A 24 -7.85 -6.68 -2.06
N SER A 25 -7.37 -7.85 -1.68
CA SER A 25 -6.43 -8.01 -0.55
C SER A 25 -4.95 -8.10 -0.98
N THR A 26 -4.60 -7.67 -2.19
CA THR A 26 -3.21 -7.75 -2.69
C THR A 26 -2.65 -6.38 -3.08
N ILE A 27 -1.32 -6.27 -2.97
CA ILE A 27 -0.51 -5.11 -3.37
C ILE A 27 0.58 -5.56 -4.33
N THR A 28 0.95 -4.67 -5.25
CA THR A 28 2.01 -4.87 -6.23
C THR A 28 3.05 -3.78 -6.07
N ASP A 29 4.33 -4.15 -5.98
CA ASP A 29 5.43 -3.18 -5.86
C ASP A 29 5.87 -2.62 -7.23
N MET A 30 6.82 -1.67 -7.23
CA MET A 30 7.36 -1.09 -8.47
C MET A 30 8.15 -2.08 -9.35
N SER A 31 8.54 -3.24 -8.81
CA SER A 31 9.20 -4.31 -9.58
C SER A 31 8.20 -5.31 -10.19
N GLY A 32 6.90 -5.14 -9.92
CA GLY A 32 5.83 -6.01 -10.39
C GLY A 32 5.54 -7.21 -9.48
N HIS A 33 6.22 -7.34 -8.34
CA HIS A 33 5.97 -8.43 -7.41
C HIS A 33 4.67 -8.19 -6.65
N THR A 34 3.77 -9.18 -6.67
CA THR A 34 2.44 -9.11 -6.08
C THR A 34 2.32 -10.05 -4.88
N VAL A 35 1.82 -9.54 -3.76
CA VAL A 35 1.66 -10.27 -2.50
C VAL A 35 0.34 -9.92 -1.83
N VAL A 36 -0.10 -10.75 -0.88
CA VAL A 36 -1.21 -10.41 0.02
C VAL A 36 -0.78 -9.29 0.96
N ASP A 37 -1.64 -8.27 1.12
CA ASP A 37 -1.46 -7.23 2.12
C ASP A 37 -1.88 -7.74 3.51
N GLY A 38 -0.93 -8.34 4.22
CA GLY A 38 -1.15 -8.89 5.55
C GLY A 38 -1.41 -7.84 6.65
N VAL A 39 -1.07 -6.57 6.41
CA VAL A 39 -1.30 -5.47 7.38
C VAL A 39 -2.58 -4.69 7.08
N GLY A 40 -3.16 -4.85 5.88
CA GLY A 40 -4.35 -4.11 5.46
C GLY A 40 -4.10 -2.61 5.41
N GLY A 41 -2.99 -2.20 4.79
CA GLY A 41 -2.44 -0.86 4.78
C GLY A 41 -1.84 -0.50 6.14
N LEU A 42 -2.67 0.04 7.02
CA LEU A 42 -2.35 0.20 8.43
C LEU A 42 -3.59 -0.14 9.24
N TRP A 43 -4.01 -1.41 9.17
CA TRP A 43 -5.18 -1.96 9.85
C TRP A 43 -6.51 -1.28 9.46
N CYS A 44 -6.57 -0.71 8.25
CA CYS A 44 -7.68 0.17 7.86
C CYS A 44 -8.36 -0.23 6.55
N VAL A 45 -7.71 -1.03 5.69
CA VAL A 45 -8.26 -1.42 4.38
C VAL A 45 -9.08 -2.71 4.50
N ASN A 46 -10.12 -2.66 5.32
CA ASN A 46 -10.88 -3.86 5.71
C ASN A 46 -11.79 -4.42 4.60
N VAL A 47 -12.15 -3.59 3.62
CA VAL A 47 -12.99 -3.97 2.46
C VAL A 47 -12.17 -4.19 1.18
N GLY A 48 -10.83 -4.20 1.31
CA GLY A 48 -9.91 -4.34 0.19
C GLY A 48 -9.74 -3.07 -0.66
N TYR A 49 -8.68 -3.06 -1.44
CA TYR A 49 -8.36 -1.98 -2.38
C TYR A 49 -9.21 -2.03 -3.64
N SER A 50 -9.40 -0.87 -4.27
CA SER A 50 -10.10 -0.72 -5.56
C SER A 50 -11.56 -1.20 -5.53
N CYS A 51 -12.26 -1.02 -4.41
CA CYS A 51 -13.67 -1.35 -4.24
C CYS A 51 -14.57 -0.49 -5.15
N ASP A 52 -15.20 -1.11 -6.16
CA ASP A 52 -15.98 -0.40 -7.18
C ASP A 52 -17.19 0.37 -6.61
N PRO A 53 -18.02 -0.20 -5.71
CA PRO A 53 -19.12 0.57 -5.08
C PRO A 53 -18.65 1.82 -4.34
N ILE A 54 -17.50 1.76 -3.66
CA ILE A 54 -16.96 2.91 -2.91
C ILE A 54 -16.41 3.97 -3.87
N LYS A 55 -15.66 3.56 -4.90
CA LYS A 55 -15.17 4.50 -5.92
C LYS A 55 -16.32 5.22 -6.61
N GLN A 56 -17.38 4.50 -6.95
CA GLN A 56 -18.57 5.08 -7.56
C GLN A 56 -19.21 6.12 -6.64
N ALA A 57 -19.44 5.76 -5.37
CA ALA A 57 -20.04 6.67 -4.38
C ALA A 57 -19.20 7.93 -4.07
N ILE A 58 -17.89 7.92 -4.32
CA ILE A 58 -17.01 9.09 -4.18
C ILE A 58 -17.00 9.96 -5.46
N ALA A 59 -17.16 9.32 -6.62
CA ALA A 59 -17.08 10.00 -7.91
C ALA A 59 -18.38 10.72 -8.30
N ASP A 60 -19.52 10.22 -7.83
CA ASP A 60 -20.85 10.86 -7.97
C ASP A 60 -20.99 12.10 -7.07
#